data_AF-A0AA36A4T6-F1
#
_entry.id   AF-A0AA36A4T6-F1
#
_cell.length_a   1.000
_cell.length_b   1.000
_cell.length_c   1.000
_cell.angle_alpha   90.00
_cell.angle_beta   90.00
_cell.angle_gamma   90.00
#
_symmetry.space_group_name_H-M   'P 1'
#
loop_
_entity.id
_entity.type
_entity.pdbx_description
1 polymer ?
#
loop_
_entity_poly.entity_id
_entity_poly.type
_entity_poly.pdbx_seq_one_letter_code
_entity_poly.pdbx_strand_id
1 'polypeptide(L)'
;MASSIQGSDGGWVERRPRQLGGISDALSIASDLGFSVRSPPSKKLSFSNDKKCEDFVRLLHELTIVQRKITDLHVELQGRKEDMNVSHLTHVSEMEKKIETLARITRILRGVIQNKDRILARLHQPYPVDCIPVEAEYQKQFSELLMMAASDYGTLMASVSDLHWAENFKEPPSIWREMLRPIPVALVSCTRYFEAITAMRESFVSLQKMRAGPSQSSSKYASRRTSPTESECVTPRSSANDLDLRSP
;
A
#
# COMPACT_ATOMS: atom_id res chain seq x y z
N MET A 1 -53.14 54.79 33.79
CA MET A 1 -53.57 55.58 32.63
C MET A 1 -54.25 54.65 31.67
N ALA A 2 -55.56 54.82 31.52
CA ALA A 2 -56.38 54.17 30.51
C ALA A 2 -56.29 54.96 29.21
N SER A 3 -56.32 54.28 28.07
CA SER A 3 -56.89 54.80 26.82
C SER A 3 -57.54 53.65 26.07
N SER A 4 -58.86 53.78 25.96
CA SER A 4 -59.81 52.97 25.19
C SER A 4 -59.81 53.42 23.73
N ILE A 5 -59.96 52.50 22.78
CA ILE A 5 -60.66 52.75 21.51
C ILE A 5 -61.51 51.53 21.14
N GLN A 6 -62.82 51.78 21.14
CA GLN A 6 -63.94 51.03 20.58
C GLN A 6 -63.85 51.12 19.03
N GLY A 7 -63.83 50.04 18.26
CA GLY A 7 -64.99 49.26 17.82
C GLY A 7 -65.09 49.30 16.29
N SER A 8 -65.09 48.16 15.62
CA SER A 8 -65.74 48.01 14.31
C SER A 8 -66.22 46.57 14.18
N ASP A 9 -67.53 46.47 14.11
CA ASP A 9 -68.33 45.28 13.91
C ASP A 9 -68.03 44.65 12.55
N GLY A 10 -68.09 43.32 12.50
CA GLY A 10 -67.72 42.51 11.35
C GLY A 10 -67.86 41.05 11.71
N GLY A 11 -69.11 40.59 11.76
CA GLY A 11 -69.50 39.24 12.16
C GLY A 11 -68.78 38.16 11.35
N TRP A 12 -67.70 37.64 11.93
CA TRP A 12 -67.14 36.35 11.53
C TRP A 12 -67.94 35.27 12.23
N VAL A 13 -69.05 34.91 11.61
CA VAL A 13 -69.83 33.73 11.96
C VAL A 13 -68.90 32.54 11.95
N GLU A 14 -68.66 32.03 13.15
CA GLU A 14 -68.09 30.74 13.49
C GLU A 14 -68.59 29.65 12.51
N ARG A 15 -67.80 29.33 11.48
CA ARG A 15 -68.00 28.13 10.65
C ARG A 15 -67.01 27.08 11.11
N ARG A 16 -67.56 26.02 11.72
CA ARG A 16 -66.92 24.75 12.09
C ARG A 16 -65.89 24.29 11.05
N PRO A 17 -64.85 23.54 11.45
CA PRO A 17 -63.87 22.98 10.53
C PRO A 17 -64.58 21.95 9.64
N ARG A 18 -64.93 22.34 8.42
CA ARG A 18 -65.49 21.43 7.42
C ARG A 18 -64.33 20.70 6.76
N GLN A 19 -64.47 19.39 6.75
CA GLN A 19 -63.57 18.42 6.16
C GLN A 19 -63.22 18.82 4.73
N LEU A 20 -61.93 19.03 4.48
CA LEU A 20 -61.35 19.35 3.18
C LEU A 20 -61.68 18.27 2.15
N GLY A 21 -61.97 18.70 0.92
CA GLY A 21 -61.65 17.92 -0.27
C GLY A 21 -62.84 17.45 -1.09
N GLY A 22 -63.61 18.39 -1.63
CA GLY A 22 -64.57 18.10 -2.68
C GLY A 22 -64.67 19.24 -3.69
N ILE A 23 -65.00 18.92 -4.94
CA ILE A 23 -65.13 19.87 -6.06
C ILE A 23 -66.11 21.01 -5.71
N SER A 24 -67.09 20.73 -4.83
CA SER A 24 -68.04 21.71 -4.31
C SER A 24 -67.38 22.86 -3.55
N ASP A 25 -66.26 22.62 -2.87
CA ASP A 25 -65.55 23.66 -2.10
C ASP A 25 -64.75 24.57 -3.03
N ALA A 26 -64.09 23.98 -4.03
CA ALA A 26 -63.44 24.72 -5.12
C ALA A 26 -64.45 25.55 -5.94
N LEU A 27 -65.64 25.02 -6.19
CA LEU A 27 -66.73 25.75 -6.85
C LEU A 27 -67.32 26.86 -5.97
N SER A 28 -67.38 26.66 -4.64
CA SER A 28 -67.81 27.69 -3.70
C SER A 28 -66.81 28.85 -3.66
N ILE A 29 -65.51 28.56 -3.58
CA ILE A 29 -64.44 29.57 -3.63
C ILE A 29 -64.43 30.31 -4.98
N ALA A 30 -64.63 29.60 -6.10
CA ALA A 30 -64.71 30.24 -7.42
C ALA A 30 -65.91 31.19 -7.53
N SER A 31 -67.05 30.82 -6.93
CA SER A 31 -68.22 31.69 -6.85
C SER A 31 -67.97 32.92 -5.97
N ASP A 32 -67.27 32.76 -4.85
CA ASP A 32 -66.90 33.87 -3.95
C ASP A 32 -65.89 34.84 -4.61
N LEU A 33 -65.07 34.35 -5.55
CA LEU A 33 -64.17 35.14 -6.38
C LEU A 33 -64.85 35.78 -7.61
N GLY A 34 -66.17 35.64 -7.75
CA GLY A 34 -66.97 36.28 -8.81
C GLY A 34 -67.03 35.50 -10.12
N PHE A 35 -66.52 34.26 -10.18
CA PHE A 35 -66.69 33.40 -11.34
C PHE A 35 -68.06 32.70 -11.27
N SER A 36 -69.02 33.18 -12.06
CA SER A 36 -70.36 32.57 -12.12
C SER A 36 -70.30 31.22 -12.82
N VAL A 37 -70.64 30.16 -12.08
CA VAL A 37 -70.85 28.82 -12.65
C VAL A 37 -72.07 28.89 -13.57
N ARG A 38 -71.83 28.96 -14.87
CA ARG A 38 -72.87 28.89 -15.90
C ARG A 38 -73.63 27.57 -15.72
N SER A 39 -74.93 27.66 -15.42
CA SER A 39 -75.85 26.52 -15.38
C SER A 39 -75.65 25.66 -16.64
N PRO A 40 -75.59 24.33 -16.54
CA PRO A 40 -75.22 23.50 -17.68
C PRO A 40 -76.24 23.75 -18.80
N PRO A 41 -75.82 24.08 -20.04
CA PRO A 41 -76.75 24.08 -21.13
C PRO A 41 -77.30 22.66 -21.25
N SER A 42 -78.62 22.51 -21.08
CA SER A 42 -79.38 21.35 -21.56
C SER A 42 -79.27 21.30 -23.08
N LYS A 43 -78.11 20.88 -23.58
CA LYS A 43 -77.85 20.51 -24.96
C LYS A 43 -77.24 19.13 -24.87
N LYS A 44 -78.00 18.13 -25.31
CA LYS A 44 -77.46 16.83 -25.73
C LYS A 44 -76.31 17.12 -26.69
N LEU A 45 -75.08 17.05 -26.20
CA LEU A 45 -73.91 16.97 -27.05
C LEU A 45 -74.00 15.60 -27.69
N SER A 46 -74.59 15.55 -28.88
CA SER A 46 -74.47 14.42 -29.79
C SER A 46 -73.00 14.32 -30.19
N PHE A 47 -72.21 13.63 -29.37
CA PHE A 47 -70.85 13.25 -29.71
C PHE A 47 -70.94 12.18 -30.80
N SER A 48 -70.79 12.59 -32.06
CA SER A 48 -70.52 11.67 -33.17
C SER A 48 -69.06 11.18 -33.10
N ASN A 49 -68.62 10.72 -31.93
CA ASN A 49 -67.21 10.50 -31.58
C ASN A 49 -67.03 9.40 -30.49
N ASP A 50 -68.01 8.51 -30.36
CA ASP A 50 -68.10 7.48 -29.31
C ASP A 50 -66.82 6.64 -29.19
N LYS A 51 -66.25 6.24 -30.33
CA LYS A 51 -64.99 5.48 -30.40
C LYS A 51 -63.78 6.25 -29.85
N LYS A 52 -63.67 7.56 -30.12
CA LYS A 52 -62.55 8.38 -29.61
C LYS A 52 -62.65 8.63 -28.10
N CYS A 53 -63.87 8.71 -27.57
CA CYS A 53 -64.10 8.80 -26.13
C CYS A 53 -63.70 7.50 -25.43
N GLU A 54 -64.08 6.35 -26.00
CA GLU A 54 -63.68 5.02 -25.50
C GLU A 54 -62.16 4.79 -25.58
N ASP A 55 -61.52 5.19 -26.69
CA ASP A 55 -60.05 5.16 -26.85
C ASP A 55 -59.35 6.03 -25.80
N PHE A 56 -59.88 7.22 -25.52
CA PHE A 56 -59.33 8.11 -24.51
C PHE A 56 -59.47 7.52 -23.09
N VAL A 57 -60.61 6.92 -22.76
CA VAL A 57 -60.81 6.22 -21.48
C VAL A 57 -59.85 5.03 -21.35
N ARG A 58 -59.66 4.25 -22.42
CA ARG A 58 -58.64 3.19 -22.46
C ARG A 58 -57.23 3.74 -22.21
N LEU A 59 -56.85 4.82 -22.89
CA LEU A 59 -55.54 5.46 -22.72
C LEU A 59 -55.32 5.98 -21.30
N LEU A 60 -56.34 6.57 -20.67
CA LEU A 60 -56.25 7.01 -19.27
C LEU A 60 -56.10 5.84 -18.30
N HIS A 61 -56.79 4.73 -18.57
CA HIS A 61 -56.66 3.52 -17.75
C HIS A 61 -55.26 2.91 -17.89
N GLU A 62 -54.74 2.80 -19.11
CA GLU A 62 -53.37 2.35 -19.37
C GLU A 62 -52.34 3.29 -18.74
N LEU A 63 -52.51 4.61 -18.84
CA LEU A 63 -51.66 5.58 -18.17
C LEU A 63 -51.69 5.40 -16.65
N THR A 64 -52.86 5.13 -16.07
CA THR A 64 -53.01 4.88 -14.63
C THR A 64 -52.31 3.58 -14.22
N ILE A 65 -52.38 2.52 -15.05
CA ILE A 65 -51.64 1.27 -14.83
C ILE A 65 -50.13 1.53 -14.88
N VAL A 66 -49.66 2.26 -15.88
CA VAL A 66 -48.23 2.61 -16.04
C VAL A 66 -47.77 3.46 -14.86
N GLN A 67 -48.56 4.44 -14.44
CA GLN A 67 -48.25 5.29 -13.28
C GLN A 67 -48.14 4.47 -11.99
N ARG A 68 -49.02 3.48 -11.80
CA ARG A 68 -48.91 2.52 -10.68
C ARG A 68 -47.64 1.67 -10.76
N LYS A 69 -47.31 1.14 -11.94
CA LYS A 69 -46.06 0.38 -12.14
C LYS A 69 -44.82 1.23 -11.85
N ILE A 70 -44.82 2.50 -12.23
CA ILE A 70 -43.72 3.43 -11.94
C ILE A 70 -43.59 3.65 -10.43
N THR A 71 -44.70 3.84 -9.71
CA THR A 71 -44.65 3.97 -8.24
C THR A 71 -44.16 2.71 -7.55
N ASP A 72 -44.58 1.53 -8.03
CA ASP A 72 -44.13 0.24 -7.48
C ASP A 72 -42.62 0.06 -7.69
N LEU A 73 -42.11 0.36 -8.89
CA LEU A 73 -40.68 0.32 -9.19
C LEU A 73 -39.88 1.32 -8.36
N HIS A 74 -40.41 2.53 -8.12
CA HIS A 74 -39.75 3.50 -7.24
C HIS A 74 -39.62 2.97 -5.80
N VAL A 75 -40.65 2.31 -5.28
CA VAL A 75 -40.61 1.71 -3.94
C VAL A 75 -39.59 0.56 -3.90
N GLU A 76 -39.55 -0.31 -4.91
CA GLU A 76 -38.58 -1.40 -4.97
C GLU A 76 -37.14 -0.89 -5.07
N LEU A 77 -36.88 0.10 -5.93
CA LEU A 77 -35.56 0.72 -6.07
C LEU A 77 -35.12 1.41 -4.78
N GLN A 78 -36.03 2.11 -4.11
CA GLN A 78 -35.74 2.74 -2.82
C GLN A 78 -35.45 1.69 -1.74
N GLY A 79 -36.21 0.59 -1.71
CA GLY A 79 -35.95 -0.54 -0.81
C GLY A 79 -34.57 -1.18 -1.05
N ARG A 80 -34.20 -1.43 -2.31
CA ARG A 80 -32.86 -1.95 -2.67
C ARG A 80 -31.73 -0.98 -2.30
N LYS A 81 -31.96 0.33 -2.46
CA LYS A 81 -31.00 1.36 -2.08
C LYS A 81 -30.79 1.40 -0.56
N GLU A 82 -31.88 1.33 0.21
CA GLU A 82 -31.84 1.30 1.67
C GLU A 82 -31.18 0.02 2.19
N ASP A 83 -31.52 -1.13 1.60
CA ASP A 83 -30.90 -2.43 1.90
C ASP A 83 -29.39 -2.40 1.66
N MET A 84 -28.95 -1.90 0.49
CA MET A 84 -27.53 -1.73 0.20
C MET A 84 -26.83 -0.81 1.21
N ASN A 85 -27.49 0.25 1.68
CA ASN A 85 -26.93 1.18 2.65
C ASN A 85 -26.68 0.51 4.02
N VAL A 86 -27.55 -0.41 4.44
CA VAL A 86 -27.42 -1.13 5.72
C VAL A 86 -26.81 -2.52 5.58
N SER A 87 -26.52 -2.97 4.36
CA SER A 87 -26.12 -4.35 4.04
C SER A 87 -24.92 -4.83 4.86
N HIS A 88 -23.94 -3.95 5.09
CA HIS A 88 -22.75 -4.20 5.88
C HIS A 88 -22.99 -4.48 7.38
N LEU A 89 -24.21 -4.22 7.88
CA LEU A 89 -24.66 -4.49 9.25
C LEU A 89 -25.75 -5.55 9.31
N THR A 90 -26.54 -5.73 8.24
CA THR A 90 -27.70 -6.64 8.22
C THR A 90 -27.39 -8.00 7.60
N HIS A 91 -26.45 -8.07 6.65
CA HIS A 91 -26.13 -9.34 6.01
C HIS A 91 -25.32 -10.23 6.94
N VAL A 92 -25.81 -11.46 7.12
CA VAL A 92 -25.18 -12.50 7.92
C VAL A 92 -23.72 -12.72 7.50
N SER A 93 -23.42 -12.73 6.21
CA SER A 93 -22.05 -12.89 5.69
C SER A 93 -21.08 -11.79 6.16
N GLU A 94 -21.54 -10.54 6.26
CA GLU A 94 -20.72 -9.43 6.74
C GLU A 94 -20.54 -9.48 8.26
N MET A 95 -21.57 -9.90 8.98
CA MET A 95 -21.48 -10.14 10.42
C MET A 95 -20.52 -11.29 10.75
N GLU A 96 -20.58 -12.38 10.00
CA GLU A 96 -19.68 -13.54 10.15
C GLU A 96 -18.21 -13.14 9.93
N LYS A 97 -17.91 -12.36 8.87
CA LYS A 97 -16.55 -11.82 8.65
C LYS A 97 -16.07 -10.96 9.82
N LYS A 98 -16.94 -10.11 10.37
CA LYS A 98 -16.63 -9.28 11.54
C LYS A 98 -16.37 -10.14 12.78
N ILE A 99 -17.19 -11.16 13.02
CA ILE A 99 -17.01 -12.12 14.13
C ILE A 99 -15.67 -12.84 14.00
N GLU A 100 -15.33 -13.33 12.80
CA GLU A 100 -14.06 -14.00 12.55
C GLU A 100 -12.87 -13.05 12.79
N THR A 101 -12.97 -11.82 12.31
CA THR A 101 -11.94 -10.79 12.51
C THR A 101 -11.75 -10.49 14.00
N LEU A 102 -12.84 -10.30 14.74
CA LEU A 102 -12.80 -10.07 16.19
C LEU A 102 -12.24 -11.28 16.93
N ALA A 103 -12.59 -12.50 16.54
CA ALA A 103 -12.05 -13.73 17.12
C ALA A 103 -10.54 -13.85 16.89
N ARG A 104 -10.08 -13.50 15.68
CA ARG A 104 -8.65 -13.45 15.35
C ARG A 104 -7.90 -12.44 16.23
N ILE A 105 -8.39 -11.21 16.33
CA ILE A 105 -7.79 -10.17 17.17
C ILE A 105 -7.78 -10.61 18.64
N THR A 106 -8.88 -11.17 19.13
CA THR A 106 -8.99 -11.69 20.50
C THR A 106 -7.96 -12.77 20.80
N ARG A 107 -7.71 -13.68 19.85
CA ARG A 107 -6.67 -14.72 19.98
C ARG A 107 -5.27 -14.12 20.09
N ILE A 108 -4.96 -13.14 19.24
CA ILE A 108 -3.68 -12.43 19.27
C ILE A 108 -3.47 -11.74 20.62
N LEU A 109 -4.48 -10.97 21.07
CA LEU A 109 -4.42 -10.26 22.36
C LEU A 109 -4.23 -11.21 23.53
N ARG A 110 -4.89 -12.37 23.52
CA ARG A 110 -4.70 -13.41 24.54
C ARG A 110 -3.25 -13.92 24.57
N GLY A 111 -2.64 -14.12 23.40
CA GLY A 111 -1.23 -14.48 23.29
C GLY A 111 -0.28 -13.39 23.82
N VAL A 112 -0.58 -12.12 23.57
CA VAL A 112 0.21 -10.99 24.11
C VAL A 112 0.13 -10.95 25.64
N ILE A 113 -1.06 -11.14 26.22
CA ILE A 113 -1.25 -11.17 27.68
C ILE A 113 -0.47 -12.33 28.29
N GLN A 114 -0.59 -13.54 27.75
CA GLN A 114 0.16 -14.71 28.21
C GLN A 114 1.68 -14.49 28.12
N ASN A 115 2.16 -13.84 27.06
CA ASN A 115 3.58 -13.52 26.93
C ASN A 115 4.03 -12.49 27.97
N LYS A 116 3.21 -11.47 28.25
CA LYS A 116 3.48 -10.49 29.32
C LYS A 116 3.57 -11.19 30.67
N ASP A 117 2.62 -12.06 31.00
CA ASP A 117 2.61 -12.79 32.27
C ASP A 117 3.81 -13.73 32.41
N ARG A 118 4.22 -14.37 31.31
CA ARG A 118 5.45 -15.17 31.26
C ARG A 118 6.70 -14.32 31.53
N ILE A 119 6.83 -13.16 30.89
CA ILE A 119 7.96 -12.24 31.12
C ILE A 119 7.94 -11.73 32.57
N LEU A 120 6.77 -11.34 33.06
CA LEU A 120 6.58 -10.88 34.43
C LEU A 120 6.99 -11.96 35.43
N ALA A 121 6.61 -13.22 35.22
CA ALA A 121 7.04 -14.34 36.05
C ALA A 121 8.57 -14.53 36.01
N ARG A 122 9.20 -14.41 34.84
CA ARG A 122 10.67 -14.48 34.71
C ARG A 122 11.39 -13.33 35.41
N LEU A 123 10.81 -12.13 35.42
CA LEU A 123 11.38 -10.97 36.12
C LEU A 123 11.18 -11.06 37.63
N HIS A 124 10.09 -11.68 38.10
CA HIS A 124 9.83 -11.90 39.52
C HIS A 124 10.56 -13.11 40.11
N GLN A 125 11.13 -13.99 39.27
CA GLN A 125 12.07 -14.99 39.79
C GLN A 125 13.22 -14.24 40.48
N PRO A 126 13.59 -14.60 41.72
CA PRO A 126 14.74 -14.00 42.38
C PRO A 126 15.91 -14.15 41.41
N TYR A 127 16.54 -13.02 41.07
CA TYR A 127 17.65 -12.96 40.12
C TYR A 127 18.60 -14.13 40.43
N PRO A 128 18.97 -14.96 39.43
CA PRO A 128 19.92 -16.04 39.67
C PRO A 128 21.20 -15.43 40.28
N VAL A 129 21.78 -16.17 41.21
CA VAL A 129 22.88 -15.77 42.11
C VAL A 129 24.15 -15.32 41.35
N ASP A 130 24.22 -15.55 40.05
CA ASP A 130 25.32 -15.15 39.16
C ASP A 130 25.23 -13.70 38.67
N CYS A 131 24.46 -12.85 39.36
CA CYS A 131 24.48 -11.41 39.13
C CYS A 131 25.55 -10.81 40.05
N ILE A 132 26.65 -10.31 39.49
CA ILE A 132 27.63 -9.51 40.23
C ILE A 132 26.94 -8.17 40.54
N PRO A 133 26.61 -7.86 41.80
CA PRO A 133 26.06 -6.55 42.12
C PRO A 133 27.14 -5.50 41.85
N VAL A 134 26.79 -4.48 41.07
CA VAL A 134 27.69 -3.37 40.78
C VAL A 134 27.11 -2.13 41.43
N GLU A 135 27.86 -1.56 42.38
CA GLU A 135 27.52 -0.31 43.03
C GLU A 135 27.35 0.80 41.99
N ALA A 136 26.41 1.72 42.24
CA ALA A 136 26.04 2.76 41.28
C ALA A 136 27.24 3.61 40.80
N GLU A 137 28.24 3.79 41.66
CA GLU A 137 29.47 4.53 41.35
C GLU A 137 30.39 3.82 40.35
N TYR A 138 30.33 2.49 40.28
CA TYR A 138 31.17 1.67 39.40
C TYR A 138 30.44 1.19 38.13
N GLN A 139 29.13 1.44 38.01
CA GLN A 139 28.34 0.97 36.85
C GLN A 139 28.90 1.42 35.50
N LYS A 140 29.37 2.66 35.40
CA LYS A 140 29.96 3.19 34.16
C LYS A 140 31.22 2.41 33.79
N GLN A 141 32.16 2.27 34.73
CA GLN A 141 33.42 1.56 34.53
C GLN A 141 33.20 0.09 34.22
N PHE A 142 32.23 -0.54 34.89
CA PHE A 142 31.85 -1.93 34.63
C PHE A 142 31.25 -2.10 33.24
N SER A 143 30.39 -1.18 32.79
CA SER A 143 29.81 -1.24 31.44
C SER A 143 30.87 -1.05 30.34
N GLU A 144 31.85 -0.16 30.56
CA GLU A 144 32.98 0.03 29.64
C GLU A 144 33.87 -1.22 29.59
N LEU A 145 34.20 -1.80 30.74
CA LEU A 145 34.95 -3.05 30.83
C LEU A 145 34.21 -4.21 30.15
N LEU A 146 32.89 -4.31 30.34
CA LEU A 146 32.08 -5.35 29.72
C LEU A 146 32.08 -5.23 28.20
N MET A 147 31.96 -4.00 27.67
CA MET A 147 32.04 -3.76 26.23
C MET A 147 33.41 -4.10 25.65
N MET A 148 34.49 -3.79 26.38
CA MET A 148 35.86 -4.12 25.99
C MET A 148 36.13 -5.64 26.07
N ALA A 149 35.62 -6.32 27.10
CA ALA A 149 35.71 -7.77 27.21
C ALA A 149 34.91 -8.47 26.11
N ALA A 150 33.74 -7.94 25.75
CA ALA A 150 32.91 -8.48 24.67
C ALA A 150 33.57 -8.33 23.29
N SER A 151 34.29 -7.22 23.03
CA SER A 151 35.06 -7.08 21.78
C SER A 151 36.20 -8.07 21.67
N ASP A 152 36.86 -8.38 22.80
CA ASP A 152 38.03 -9.25 22.84
C ASP A 152 37.66 -10.74 22.95
N TYR A 153 36.41 -11.05 23.32
CA TYR A 153 35.91 -12.41 23.49
C TYR A 153 36.07 -13.26 22.22
N GLY A 154 35.82 -12.70 21.03
CA GLY A 154 35.98 -13.42 19.76
C GLY A 154 37.43 -13.85 19.53
N THR A 155 38.37 -12.94 19.76
CA THR A 155 39.82 -13.21 19.65
C THR A 155 40.29 -14.21 20.70
N LEU A 156 39.78 -14.10 21.93
CA LEU A 156 40.08 -15.05 23.00
C LEU A 156 39.54 -16.46 22.70
N MET A 157 38.32 -16.56 22.16
CA MET A 157 37.77 -17.86 21.75
C MET A 157 38.56 -18.49 20.61
N ALA A 158 39.03 -17.69 19.65
CA ALA A 158 39.92 -18.16 18.59
C ALA A 158 41.24 -18.68 19.16
N SER A 159 41.89 -17.93 20.07
CA SER A 159 43.17 -18.35 20.66
C SER A 159 43.03 -19.58 21.58
N VAL A 160 41.93 -19.69 22.34
CA VAL A 160 41.61 -20.90 23.10
C VAL A 160 41.39 -22.10 22.16
N SER A 161 40.73 -21.88 21.02
CA SER A 161 40.53 -22.93 20.01
C SER A 161 41.86 -23.35 19.36
N ASP A 162 42.75 -22.40 19.07
CA ASP A 162 44.09 -22.67 18.54
C ASP A 162 44.95 -23.45 19.53
N LEU A 163 44.90 -23.09 20.82
CA LEU A 163 45.57 -23.83 21.89
C LEU A 163 45.00 -25.25 22.03
N HIS A 164 43.68 -25.38 22.00
CA HIS A 164 43.02 -26.69 22.06
C HIS A 164 43.37 -27.54 20.84
N TRP A 165 43.44 -26.93 19.66
CA TRP A 165 43.93 -27.60 18.46
C TRP A 165 45.37 -28.05 18.66
N ALA A 166 46.27 -27.17 19.12
CA ALA A 166 47.69 -27.49 19.33
C ALA A 166 47.90 -28.60 20.38
N GLU A 167 47.09 -28.61 21.45
CA GLU A 167 47.12 -29.66 22.48
C GLU A 167 46.68 -31.02 21.94
N ASN A 168 45.63 -31.04 21.12
CA ASN A 168 45.14 -32.27 20.50
C ASN A 168 45.97 -32.69 19.28
N PHE A 169 46.85 -31.81 18.80
CA PHE A 169 47.64 -32.08 17.63
C PHE A 169 48.80 -33.03 17.97
N LYS A 170 48.65 -34.31 17.63
CA LYS A 170 49.65 -35.36 17.90
C LYS A 170 50.33 -35.93 16.64
N GLU A 171 50.03 -35.40 15.46
CA GLU A 171 50.57 -35.95 14.22
C GLU A 171 52.04 -35.56 14.00
N PRO A 172 52.88 -36.49 13.49
CA PRO A 172 54.30 -36.24 13.29
C PRO A 172 54.56 -35.21 12.17
N PRO A 173 55.70 -34.48 12.20
CA PRO A 173 56.05 -33.43 11.23
C PRO A 173 56.00 -33.81 9.75
N SER A 174 55.97 -35.11 9.43
CA SER A 174 55.82 -35.63 8.08
C SER A 174 54.45 -35.31 7.45
N ILE A 175 53.37 -35.36 8.24
CA ILE A 175 51.99 -35.20 7.73
C ILE A 175 51.72 -33.74 7.34
N TRP A 176 52.09 -32.81 8.20
CA TRP A 176 51.99 -31.37 7.94
C TRP A 176 52.85 -30.92 6.77
N ARG A 177 54.04 -31.51 6.60
CA ARG A 177 54.92 -31.19 5.48
C ARG A 177 54.23 -31.48 4.15
N GLU A 178 53.47 -32.58 4.07
CA GLU A 178 52.68 -32.91 2.88
C GLU A 178 51.47 -31.98 2.72
N MET A 179 50.79 -31.66 3.82
CA MET A 179 49.65 -30.73 3.82
C MET A 179 50.04 -29.30 3.42
N LEU A 180 51.21 -28.83 3.83
CA LEU A 180 51.74 -27.49 3.54
C LEU A 180 52.49 -27.40 2.21
N ARG A 181 52.86 -28.55 1.61
CA ARG A 181 53.58 -28.61 0.33
C ARG A 181 52.94 -27.79 -0.81
N PRO A 182 51.61 -27.71 -0.94
CA PRO A 182 50.98 -26.89 -1.98
C PRO A 182 51.24 -25.39 -1.85
N ILE A 183 51.50 -24.87 -0.64
CA ILE A 183 51.66 -23.43 -0.40
C ILE A 183 52.92 -22.87 -1.08
N PRO A 184 54.14 -23.42 -0.85
CA PRO A 184 55.33 -22.98 -1.58
C PRO A 184 55.21 -23.17 -3.09
N VAL A 185 54.54 -24.24 -3.54
CA VAL A 185 54.33 -24.51 -4.97
C VAL A 185 53.45 -23.43 -5.60
N ALA A 186 52.35 -23.04 -4.94
CA ALA A 186 51.50 -21.95 -5.38
C ALA A 186 52.27 -20.62 -5.42
N LEU A 187 53.06 -20.30 -4.38
CA LEU A 187 53.87 -19.08 -4.34
C LEU A 187 54.89 -19.02 -5.49
N VAL A 188 55.63 -20.10 -5.73
CA VAL A 188 56.58 -20.17 -6.86
C VAL A 188 55.85 -20.01 -8.20
N SER A 189 54.65 -20.58 -8.35
CA SER A 189 53.85 -20.39 -9.55
C SER A 189 53.47 -18.92 -9.74
N CYS A 190 53.00 -18.22 -8.70
CA CYS A 190 52.70 -16.79 -8.73
C CYS A 190 53.92 -15.95 -9.11
N THR A 191 55.10 -16.27 -8.56
CA THR A 191 56.36 -15.62 -8.94
C THR A 191 56.69 -15.82 -10.41
N ARG A 192 56.60 -17.04 -10.94
CA ARG A 192 56.86 -17.32 -12.37
C ARG A 192 55.86 -16.62 -13.28
N TYR A 193 54.59 -16.55 -12.89
CA TYR A 193 53.59 -15.76 -13.63
C TYR A 193 53.93 -14.28 -13.66
N PHE A 194 54.34 -13.71 -12.52
CA PHE A 194 54.76 -12.32 -12.44
C PHE A 194 56.00 -12.03 -13.30
N GLU A 195 57.00 -12.90 -13.26
CA GLU A 195 58.20 -12.81 -14.11
C GLU A 195 57.85 -12.89 -15.59
N ALA A 196 56.97 -13.82 -15.98
CA ALA A 196 56.52 -13.94 -17.37
C ALA A 196 55.78 -12.68 -17.87
N ILE A 197 54.90 -12.11 -17.04
CA ILE A 197 54.19 -10.86 -17.36
C ILE A 197 55.18 -9.70 -17.50
N THR A 198 56.18 -9.63 -16.62
CA THR A 198 57.21 -8.61 -16.67
C THR A 198 58.05 -8.72 -17.94
N ALA A 199 58.50 -9.92 -18.30
CA ALA A 199 59.24 -10.19 -19.53
C ALA A 199 58.44 -9.89 -20.80
N MET A 200 57.14 -10.21 -20.82
CA MET A 200 56.24 -9.84 -21.93
C MET A 200 56.14 -8.32 -22.09
N ARG A 201 56.03 -7.58 -20.99
CA ARG A 201 56.00 -6.11 -21.00
C ARG A 201 57.31 -5.52 -21.52
N GLU A 202 58.46 -6.03 -21.09
CA GLU A 202 59.78 -5.59 -21.57
C GLU A 202 59.98 -5.88 -23.07
N SER A 203 59.48 -7.02 -23.54
CA SER A 203 59.49 -7.38 -24.96
C SER A 203 58.66 -6.40 -25.79
N PHE A 204 57.46 -6.03 -25.31
CA PHE A 204 56.60 -5.05 -25.97
C PHE A 204 57.24 -3.66 -26.03
N VAL A 205 57.89 -3.22 -24.94
CA VAL A 205 58.65 -1.95 -24.91
C VAL A 205 59.81 -1.98 -25.92
N SER A 206 60.53 -3.10 -26.02
CA SER A 206 61.61 -3.27 -26.99
C SER A 206 61.10 -3.22 -28.43
N LEU A 207 59.97 -3.87 -28.73
CA LEU A 207 59.30 -3.79 -30.04
C LEU A 207 58.83 -2.36 -30.38
N GLN A 208 58.29 -1.62 -29.40
CA GLN A 208 57.93 -0.21 -29.61
C GLN A 208 59.15 0.65 -29.96
N LYS A 209 60.28 0.45 -29.28
CA LYS A 209 61.54 1.14 -29.59
C LYS A 209 62.03 0.84 -31.01
N MET A 210 61.92 -0.41 -31.47
CA MET A 210 62.27 -0.77 -32.86
C MET A 210 61.30 -0.18 -33.89
N ARG A 211 60.01 -0.11 -33.56
CA ARG A 211 59.00 0.53 -34.42
C ARG A 211 59.16 2.06 -34.51
N ALA A 212 59.82 2.68 -33.53
CA ALA A 212 60.11 4.13 -33.49
C ALA A 212 61.51 4.50 -34.02
N GLY A 213 62.10 3.71 -34.94
CA GLY A 213 63.28 4.11 -35.71
C GLY A 213 62.98 5.21 -36.74
N PRO A 214 63.97 6.03 -37.14
CA PRO A 214 63.76 7.39 -37.68
C PRO A 214 62.97 7.40 -39.00
N SER A 215 61.72 7.87 -38.94
CA SER A 215 61.01 8.37 -40.11
C SER A 215 61.56 9.76 -40.47
N GLN A 216 62.64 9.80 -41.23
CA GLN A 216 62.97 10.93 -42.10
C GLN A 216 63.53 10.42 -43.43
N SER A 217 62.63 10.26 -44.41
CA SER A 217 62.92 10.78 -45.74
C SER A 217 61.68 11.49 -46.27
N SER A 218 61.94 12.69 -46.78
CA SER A 218 61.02 13.68 -47.30
C SER A 218 60.19 13.15 -48.47
N SER A 219 58.88 13.35 -48.43
CA SER A 219 58.11 13.63 -49.65
C SER A 219 57.14 14.78 -49.37
N LYS A 220 57.58 15.99 -49.74
CA LYS A 220 56.71 17.17 -49.87
C LYS A 220 55.93 17.03 -51.19
N TYR A 221 54.65 16.69 -51.13
CA TYR A 221 53.64 17.34 -51.97
C TYR A 221 52.35 17.46 -51.14
N ALA A 222 51.89 18.70 -50.99
CA ALA A 222 50.68 19.06 -50.28
C ALA A 222 49.42 18.53 -50.99
N SER A 223 48.39 18.14 -50.24
CA SER A 223 47.04 18.72 -50.38
C SER A 223 46.02 18.12 -49.38
N ARG A 224 45.42 19.03 -48.60
CA ARG A 224 44.02 19.10 -48.11
C ARG A 224 43.34 17.93 -47.36
N ARG A 225 42.98 18.27 -46.11
CA ARG A 225 41.64 18.18 -45.47
C ARG A 225 40.68 17.07 -45.94
N THR A 226 40.24 16.20 -45.02
CA THR A 226 38.86 16.10 -44.46
C THR A 226 38.70 14.86 -43.56
N SER A 227 38.28 15.09 -42.30
CA SER A 227 37.36 14.33 -41.41
C SER A 227 37.34 12.77 -41.29
N PRO A 228 36.75 12.23 -40.19
CA PRO A 228 37.05 10.91 -39.62
C PRO A 228 35.97 9.86 -39.90
N THR A 229 36.33 8.58 -40.04
CA THR A 229 35.37 7.46 -39.92
C THR A 229 36.10 6.15 -39.55
N GLU A 230 35.86 5.71 -38.31
CA GLU A 230 35.60 4.34 -37.84
C GLU A 230 36.48 3.17 -38.35
N SER A 231 37.17 2.51 -37.42
CA SER A 231 37.36 1.06 -37.50
C SER A 231 37.52 0.48 -36.09
N GLU A 232 36.41 -0.05 -35.59
CA GLU A 232 36.29 -0.81 -34.35
C GLU A 232 37.21 -2.04 -34.35
N CYS A 233 37.95 -2.22 -33.28
CA CYS A 233 38.37 -3.55 -32.84
C CYS A 233 38.05 -3.69 -31.36
N VAL A 234 36.91 -4.35 -31.15
CA VAL A 234 36.23 -4.70 -29.90
C VAL A 234 37.17 -5.46 -28.96
N THR A 235 37.35 -4.95 -27.75
CA THR A 235 37.89 -5.71 -26.61
C THR A 235 36.70 -6.26 -25.80
N PRO A 236 36.55 -7.59 -25.59
CA PRO A 236 35.53 -8.09 -24.68
C PRO A 236 35.89 -7.70 -23.25
N ARG A 237 35.12 -6.79 -22.69
CA ARG A 237 35.20 -6.38 -21.29
C ARG A 237 34.61 -7.49 -20.43
N SER A 238 35.47 -8.27 -19.78
CA SER A 238 35.10 -9.23 -18.74
C SER A 238 34.44 -8.49 -17.58
N SER A 239 33.11 -8.57 -17.47
CA SER A 239 32.32 -8.04 -16.38
C SER A 239 32.63 -8.79 -15.08
N ALA A 240 33.28 -8.09 -14.16
CA ALA A 240 33.29 -8.45 -12.75
C ALA A 240 31.88 -8.30 -12.17
N ASN A 241 31.53 -9.22 -11.30
CA ASN A 241 30.22 -9.42 -10.71
C ASN A 241 29.71 -8.19 -9.94
N ASP A 242 28.51 -7.72 -10.26
CA ASP A 242 27.65 -7.00 -9.34
C ASP A 242 26.92 -8.02 -8.47
N LEU A 243 27.39 -8.19 -7.22
CA LEU A 243 26.59 -8.75 -6.15
C LEU A 243 25.90 -7.58 -5.43
N ASP A 244 24.75 -7.18 -5.97
CA ASP A 244 23.83 -6.30 -5.26
C ASP A 244 23.18 -7.07 -4.12
N LEU A 245 23.65 -6.79 -2.91
CA LEU A 245 22.98 -7.09 -1.66
C LEU A 245 21.68 -6.29 -1.59
N ARG A 246 20.56 -6.94 -1.91
CA ARG A 246 19.23 -6.42 -1.65
C ARG A 246 18.64 -7.06 -0.39
N SER A 247 18.24 -6.19 0.54
CA SER A 247 17.25 -6.37 1.65
C SER A 247 17.86 -6.67 3.02
N PRO A 248 17.24 -6.22 4.14
CA PRO A 248 15.81 -5.89 4.34
C PRO A 248 15.44 -4.41 4.20
#